data_AF-A0A942G2F0-F1
#
_entry.id   AF-A0A942G2F0-F1
#
_cell.length_a   1.000
_cell.length_b   1.000
_cell.length_c   1.000
_cell.angle_alpha   90.00
_cell.angle_beta   90.00
_cell.angle_gamma   90.00
#
_symmetry.space_group_name_H-M   'P 1'
#
loop_
_entity.id
_entity.type
_entity.pdbx_description
1 polymer ?
#
loop_
_entity_poly.entity_id
_entity_poly.type
_entity_poly.pdbx_seq_one_letter_code
_entity_poly.pdbx_strand_id
1 'polypeptide(L)'
;LRLAIGTFLGTSTVSWVFIATPTLELREGITRTLTVNLTLVALALIARWFVPFLPQSSVLDGFAYRTIALAFFGWTFGTIAGAMWAEQSWGRFWGWDPKETAAFLTWIAYAAYLHARATRGTRGRGAGWIGIGAFAVLMFTYYAVNLVFVGLHSYAGLS
;
A
#
# COMPACT_ATOMS: atom_id res chain seq x y z
N LEU A 1 17.21 12.26 14.84
CA LEU A 1 15.97 11.60 15.31
C LEU A 1 15.20 10.87 14.19
N ARG A 2 14.85 11.51 13.06
CA ARG A 2 14.08 10.84 11.97
C ARG A 2 14.83 9.70 11.25
N LEU A 3 16.15 9.82 11.08
CA LEU A 3 16.98 8.72 10.55
C LEU A 3 17.10 7.55 11.55
N ALA A 4 17.23 7.84 12.83
CA ALA A 4 17.38 6.82 13.88
C ALA A 4 16.14 5.92 14.02
N ILE A 5 14.92 6.47 13.85
CA ILE A 5 13.67 5.70 13.91
C ILE A 5 13.56 4.73 12.72
N GLY A 6 13.98 5.16 11.52
CA GLY A 6 13.99 4.29 10.33
C GLY A 6 15.02 3.16 10.42
N THR A 7 16.21 3.46 10.97
CA THR A 7 17.22 2.45 11.25
C THR A 7 16.77 1.48 12.34
N PHE A 8 16.08 1.96 13.38
CA PHE A 8 15.58 1.13 14.49
C PHE A 8 14.48 0.16 14.04
N LEU A 9 13.54 0.62 13.19
CA LEU A 9 12.53 -0.26 12.60
C LEU A 9 13.17 -1.31 11.67
N GLY A 10 14.17 -0.91 10.87
CA GLY A 10 14.96 -1.84 10.04
C GLY A 10 15.68 -2.92 10.86
N THR A 11 16.32 -2.53 11.97
CA THR A 11 16.97 -3.48 12.91
C THR A 11 15.97 -4.36 13.66
N SER A 12 14.73 -3.88 13.91
CA SER A 12 13.72 -4.68 14.61
C SER A 12 13.17 -5.83 13.74
N THR A 13 13.10 -5.65 12.42
CA THR A 13 12.73 -6.72 11.47
C THR A 13 13.80 -7.82 11.44
N VAL A 14 15.07 -7.46 11.63
CA VAL A 14 16.19 -8.41 11.75
C VAL A 14 16.02 -9.34 12.94
N SER A 15 15.61 -8.80 14.10
CA SER A 15 15.37 -9.60 15.29
C SER A 15 14.26 -10.64 15.08
N TRP A 16 13.20 -10.31 14.34
CA TRP A 16 12.11 -11.24 14.04
C TRP A 16 12.52 -12.39 13.13
N VAL A 17 13.43 -12.15 12.16
CA VAL A 17 13.94 -13.21 11.29
C VAL A 17 14.71 -14.25 12.11
N PHE A 18 15.56 -13.83 13.05
CA PHE A 18 16.30 -14.74 13.94
C PHE A 18 15.41 -15.50 14.92
N ILE A 19 14.27 -14.94 15.32
CA ILE A 19 13.30 -15.60 16.22
C ILE A 19 12.49 -16.68 15.48
N ALA A 20 12.24 -16.51 14.18
CA ALA A 20 11.35 -17.38 13.40
C ALA A 20 12.07 -18.43 12.53
N THR A 21 13.40 -18.39 12.38
CA THR A 21 14.13 -19.43 11.61
C THR A 21 14.64 -20.55 12.52
N PRO A 22 14.30 -21.83 12.24
CA PRO A 22 14.95 -22.96 12.89
C PRO A 22 16.45 -22.93 12.61
N THR A 23 17.26 -23.34 13.60
CA THR A 23 18.73 -23.18 13.65
C THR A 23 19.54 -23.82 12.51
N LEU A 24 18.91 -24.55 11.58
CA LEU A 24 19.57 -25.33 10.53
C LEU A 24 19.86 -24.56 9.22
N GLU A 25 19.38 -23.31 9.07
CA GLU A 25 19.61 -22.48 7.86
C GLU A 25 20.23 -21.10 8.17
N LEU A 26 21.08 -21.01 9.20
CA LEU A 26 21.69 -19.76 9.68
C LEU A 26 22.33 -18.91 8.54
N ARG A 27 22.95 -19.56 7.56
CA ARG A 27 23.55 -18.88 6.38
C ARG A 27 22.51 -18.11 5.56
N GLU A 28 21.32 -18.67 5.36
CA GLU A 28 20.28 -18.08 4.52
C GLU A 28 19.57 -16.94 5.26
N GLY A 29 19.38 -17.09 6.57
CA GLY A 29 18.89 -16.02 7.44
C GLY A 29 19.82 -14.80 7.46
N ILE A 30 21.13 -15.01 7.54
CA ILE A 30 22.14 -13.93 7.49
C ILE A 30 22.15 -13.27 6.11
N THR A 31 22.17 -14.03 5.01
CA THR A 31 22.16 -13.46 3.66
C THR A 31 20.90 -12.62 3.41
N ARG A 32 19.71 -13.13 3.73
CA ARG A 32 18.44 -12.38 3.56
C ARG A 32 18.44 -11.10 4.39
N THR A 33 18.92 -11.16 5.63
CA THR A 33 19.05 -10.00 6.52
C THR A 33 19.99 -8.95 5.92
N LEU A 34 21.18 -9.35 5.48
CA LEU A 34 22.15 -8.42 4.89
C LEU A 34 21.61 -7.83 3.59
N THR A 35 21.00 -8.63 2.72
CA THR A 35 20.39 -8.15 1.47
C THR A 35 19.29 -7.13 1.74
N VAL A 36 18.39 -7.38 2.71
CA VAL A 36 17.34 -6.41 3.08
C VAL A 36 17.94 -5.13 3.67
N ASN A 37 18.91 -5.22 4.58
CA ASN A 37 19.51 -4.03 5.17
C ASN A 37 20.29 -3.20 4.15
N LEU A 38 21.07 -3.85 3.29
CA LEU A 38 21.83 -3.19 2.24
C LEU A 38 20.92 -2.55 1.18
N THR A 39 19.81 -3.22 0.81
CA THR A 39 18.82 -2.64 -0.10
C THR A 39 18.13 -1.44 0.54
N LEU A 40 17.73 -1.49 1.82
CA LEU A 40 17.14 -0.34 2.51
C LEU A 40 18.13 0.83 2.64
N VAL A 41 19.40 0.56 2.93
CA VAL A 41 20.44 1.60 2.99
C VAL A 41 20.67 2.19 1.59
N ALA A 42 20.79 1.35 0.56
CA ALA A 42 20.94 1.80 -0.82
C ALA A 42 19.77 2.69 -1.25
N LEU A 43 18.53 2.27 -0.97
CA LEU A 43 17.33 3.07 -1.23
C LEU A 43 17.34 4.40 -0.47
N ALA A 44 17.77 4.41 0.79
CA ALA A 44 17.87 5.64 1.58
C ALA A 44 18.95 6.60 1.05
N LEU A 45 20.09 6.08 0.61
CA LEU A 45 21.17 6.87 0.01
C LEU A 45 20.76 7.44 -1.35
N ILE A 46 20.08 6.64 -2.18
CA ILE A 46 19.50 7.08 -3.44
C ILE A 46 18.45 8.16 -3.18
N ALA A 47 17.50 7.92 -2.27
CA ALA A 47 16.46 8.90 -1.92
C ALA A 47 17.05 10.22 -1.42
N ARG A 48 18.14 10.18 -0.64
CA ARG A 48 18.83 11.38 -0.14
C ARG A 48 19.33 12.29 -1.26
N TRP A 49 19.73 11.74 -2.41
CA TRP A 49 20.11 12.53 -3.58
C TRP A 49 18.93 13.32 -4.18
N PHE A 50 17.71 12.82 -4.02
CA PHE A 50 16.50 13.48 -4.54
C PHE A 50 15.87 14.47 -3.56
N VAL A 51 16.16 14.36 -2.25
CA VAL A 51 15.59 15.25 -1.22
C VAL A 51 15.80 16.75 -1.51
N PRO A 52 16.97 17.23 -1.99
CA PRO A 52 17.18 18.64 -2.29
C PRO A 52 16.30 19.16 -3.45
N PHE A 53 15.84 18.28 -4.33
CA PHE A 53 14.99 18.64 -5.47
C PHE A 53 13.50 18.61 -5.13
N LEU A 54 13.13 18.15 -3.93
CA LEU A 54 11.73 18.08 -3.54
C LEU A 54 11.17 19.47 -3.22
N PRO A 55 10.00 19.83 -3.78
CA PRO A 55 9.27 21.03 -3.39
C PRO A 55 8.94 21.05 -1.89
N GLN A 56 8.58 22.22 -1.38
CA GLN A 56 8.12 22.37 0.01
C GLN A 56 7.01 21.36 0.34
N SER A 57 7.00 20.85 1.58
CA SER A 57 6.05 19.83 2.02
C SER A 57 4.58 20.20 1.80
N SER A 58 4.22 21.49 1.85
CA SER A 58 2.89 22.00 1.54
C SER A 58 2.49 21.79 0.08
N VAL A 59 3.42 21.96 -0.85
CA VAL A 59 3.21 21.77 -2.28
C VAL A 59 3.04 20.28 -2.59
N LEU A 60 3.90 19.43 -2.02
CA LEU A 60 3.80 17.97 -2.14
C LEU A 60 2.48 17.44 -1.56
N ASP A 61 2.06 17.96 -0.41
CA ASP A 61 0.82 17.58 0.25
C ASP A 61 -0.43 18.04 -0.52
N GLY A 62 -0.38 19.23 -1.13
CA GLY A 62 -1.42 19.70 -2.04
C GLY A 62 -1.50 18.90 -3.33
N PHE A 63 -0.35 18.54 -3.91
CA PHE A 63 -0.25 17.69 -5.09
C PHE A 63 -0.79 16.29 -4.81
N ALA A 64 -0.35 15.66 -3.72
CA ALA A 64 -0.83 14.35 -3.29
C ALA A 64 -2.36 14.32 -3.13
N TYR A 65 -2.93 15.33 -2.47
CA TYR A 65 -4.39 15.43 -2.32
C TYR A 65 -5.13 15.49 -3.66
N ARG A 66 -4.66 16.32 -4.61
CA ARG A 66 -5.29 16.46 -5.94
C ARG A 66 -5.17 15.18 -6.75
N THR A 67 -3.99 14.55 -6.75
CA THR A 67 -3.75 13.28 -7.45
C THR A 67 -4.62 12.17 -6.87
N ILE A 68 -4.72 12.06 -5.54
CA ILE A 68 -5.57 11.07 -4.88
C ILE A 68 -7.06 11.35 -5.16
N ALA A 69 -7.48 12.62 -5.17
CA ALA A 69 -8.86 12.97 -5.53
C ALA A 69 -9.21 12.55 -6.97
N LEU A 70 -8.30 12.78 -7.92
CA LEU A 70 -8.47 12.32 -9.30
C LEU A 70 -8.50 10.79 -9.41
N ALA A 71 -7.58 10.11 -8.72
CA ALA A 71 -7.52 8.66 -8.69
C ALA A 71 -8.79 8.06 -8.07
N PHE A 72 -9.30 8.65 -6.99
CA PHE A 72 -10.54 8.23 -6.33
C PHE A 72 -11.76 8.39 -7.25
N PHE A 73 -11.83 9.49 -8.00
CA PHE A 73 -12.86 9.67 -9.02
C PHE A 73 -12.79 8.56 -10.07
N GLY A 74 -11.61 8.34 -10.67
CA GLY A 74 -11.41 7.26 -11.64
C GLY A 74 -11.73 5.87 -11.08
N TRP A 75 -11.32 5.59 -9.84
CA TRP A 75 -11.62 4.33 -9.15
C TRP A 75 -13.13 4.13 -8.96
N THR A 76 -13.87 5.18 -8.62
CA THR A 76 -15.33 5.11 -8.46
C THR A 76 -16.00 4.67 -9.76
N PHE A 77 -15.64 5.28 -10.89
CA PHE A 77 -16.13 4.85 -12.20
C PHE A 77 -15.67 3.44 -12.55
N GLY A 78 -14.40 3.10 -12.27
CA GLY A 78 -13.87 1.75 -12.48
C GLY A 78 -14.64 0.69 -11.71
N THR A 79 -14.99 0.95 -10.44
CA THR A 79 -15.81 0.02 -9.63
C THR A 79 -17.22 -0.13 -10.18
N ILE A 80 -17.87 0.97 -10.59
CA ILE A 80 -19.22 0.91 -11.20
C ILE A 80 -19.18 0.15 -12.52
N ALA A 81 -18.21 0.46 -13.39
CA ALA A 81 -18.02 -0.23 -14.66
C ALA A 81 -17.72 -1.72 -14.45
N GLY A 82 -16.91 -2.06 -13.44
CA GLY A 82 -16.65 -3.43 -13.02
C GLY A 82 -17.92 -4.16 -12.60
N ALA A 83 -18.79 -3.53 -11.80
CA ALA A 83 -20.08 -4.09 -11.41
C ALA A 83 -21.01 -4.31 -12.62
N MET A 84 -21.04 -3.38 -13.58
CA MET A 84 -21.81 -3.55 -14.83
C MET A 84 -21.30 -4.73 -15.67
N TRP A 85 -19.97 -4.91 -15.74
CA TRP A 85 -19.36 -6.03 -16.45
C TRP A 85 -19.58 -7.37 -15.71
N ALA A 86 -19.61 -7.34 -14.38
CA ALA A 86 -19.91 -8.52 -13.56
C ALA A 86 -21.33 -9.06 -13.83
N GLU A 87 -22.31 -8.17 -14.00
CA GLU A 87 -23.68 -8.54 -14.39
C GLU A 87 -23.69 -9.29 -15.73
N GLN A 88 -22.96 -8.77 -16.72
CA GLN A 88 -22.88 -9.39 -18.05
C GLN A 88 -22.15 -10.74 -18.03
N SER A 89 -21.19 -10.93 -17.13
CA SER A 89 -20.33 -12.11 -17.08
C SER A 89 -20.88 -13.23 -16.19
N TRP A 90 -21.54 -12.87 -15.09
CA TRP A 90 -21.96 -13.80 -14.04
C TRP A 90 -23.39 -13.60 -13.56
N GLY A 91 -24.17 -12.71 -14.20
CA GLY A 91 -25.59 -12.48 -13.89
C GLY A 91 -25.85 -11.82 -12.53
N ARG A 92 -24.85 -11.12 -11.98
CA ARG A 92 -24.98 -10.29 -10.78
C ARG A 92 -24.05 -9.08 -10.83
N PHE A 93 -24.51 -7.92 -10.36
CA PHE A 93 -23.69 -6.70 -10.24
C PHE A 93 -22.60 -6.79 -9.16
N TRP A 94 -22.83 -7.58 -8.10
CA TRP A 94 -21.92 -7.69 -6.94
C TRP A 94 -22.18 -9.00 -6.19
N GLY A 95 -21.12 -9.67 -5.75
CA GLY A 95 -21.11 -10.94 -5.05
C GLY A 95 -20.41 -10.96 -3.69
N TRP A 96 -19.81 -9.86 -3.22
CA TRP A 96 -19.03 -9.79 -1.97
C TRP A 96 -17.86 -10.78 -1.92
N ASP A 97 -17.31 -11.15 -3.07
CA ASP A 97 -16.11 -11.97 -3.08
C ASP A 97 -14.91 -11.17 -2.55
N PRO A 98 -13.78 -11.83 -2.22
CA PRO A 98 -12.61 -11.14 -1.66
C PRO A 98 -12.10 -9.98 -2.52
N LYS A 99 -12.21 -10.05 -3.86
CA LYS A 99 -11.73 -9.00 -4.76
C LYS A 99 -12.65 -7.78 -4.74
N GLU A 100 -13.95 -8.00 -4.86
CA GLU A 100 -14.97 -6.96 -4.76
C GLU A 100 -14.94 -6.27 -3.40
N THR A 101 -14.91 -7.05 -2.31
CA THR A 101 -14.87 -6.53 -0.94
C THR A 101 -13.62 -5.69 -0.69
N ALA A 102 -12.47 -6.13 -1.18
CA ALA A 102 -11.21 -5.41 -1.01
C ALA A 102 -11.15 -4.13 -1.87
N ALA A 103 -11.72 -4.15 -3.08
CA ALA A 103 -11.89 -2.95 -3.89
C ALA A 103 -12.79 -1.92 -3.18
N PHE A 104 -13.87 -2.36 -2.53
CA PHE A 104 -14.75 -1.49 -1.76
C PHE A 104 -14.09 -0.95 -0.48
N LEU A 105 -13.33 -1.78 0.24
CA LEU A 105 -12.60 -1.36 1.44
C LEU A 105 -11.54 -0.30 1.11
N THR A 106 -10.82 -0.48 0.00
CA THR A 106 -9.87 0.50 -0.53
C THR A 106 -10.55 1.82 -0.86
N TRP A 107 -11.73 1.76 -1.50
CA TRP A 107 -12.53 2.95 -1.79
C TRP A 107 -12.92 3.69 -0.51
N ILE A 108 -13.44 2.99 0.51
CA ILE A 108 -13.78 3.61 1.81
C ILE A 108 -12.56 4.28 2.46
N ALA A 109 -11.41 3.61 2.44
CA ALA A 109 -10.20 4.14 3.08
C ALA A 109 -9.74 5.46 2.43
N TYR A 110 -9.76 5.54 1.09
CA TYR A 110 -9.45 6.78 0.38
C TYR A 110 -10.54 7.85 0.51
N ALA A 111 -11.83 7.46 0.57
CA ALA A 111 -12.92 8.38 0.87
C ALA A 111 -12.74 9.02 2.25
N ALA A 112 -12.35 8.22 3.26
CA ALA A 112 -12.07 8.70 4.61
C ALA A 112 -10.86 9.66 4.64
N TYR A 113 -9.80 9.36 3.88
CA TYR A 113 -8.66 10.27 3.72
C TYR A 113 -9.10 11.61 3.11
N LEU A 114 -9.83 11.59 1.99
CA LEU A 114 -10.29 12.79 1.31
C LEU A 114 -11.26 13.60 2.17
N HIS A 115 -12.17 12.93 2.87
CA HIS A 115 -13.09 13.55 3.82
C HIS A 115 -12.34 14.22 4.98
N ALA A 116 -11.37 13.53 5.58
CA ALA A 116 -10.54 14.11 6.64
C ALA A 116 -9.77 15.36 6.16
N ARG A 117 -9.29 15.35 4.91
CA ARG A 117 -8.59 16.49 4.29
C ARG A 117 -9.53 17.66 3.97
N ALA A 118 -10.75 17.37 3.53
CA ALA A 118 -11.75 18.39 3.25
C ALA A 118 -12.25 19.08 4.53
N THR A 119 -12.48 18.32 5.61
CA THR A 119 -13.08 18.83 6.85
C THR A 119 -12.08 19.50 7.79
N ARG A 120 -10.86 18.95 7.95
CA ARG A 120 -9.86 19.47 8.88
C ARG A 120 -8.80 20.38 8.23
N GLY A 121 -8.86 20.56 6.92
CA GLY A 121 -7.86 21.33 6.16
C GLY A 121 -6.47 20.67 6.13
N THR A 122 -5.56 21.28 5.39
CA THR A 122 -4.25 20.71 5.02
C THR A 122 -3.20 20.64 6.15
N ARG A 123 -3.55 21.03 7.39
CA ARG A 123 -2.57 21.28 8.47
C ARG A 123 -2.37 20.13 9.47
N GLY A 124 -3.16 19.06 9.41
CA GLY A 124 -3.11 17.99 10.41
C GLY A 124 -2.20 16.81 10.02
N ARG A 125 -1.18 16.50 10.85
CA ARG A 125 -0.42 15.23 10.80
C ARG A 125 -1.33 13.99 10.74
N GLY A 126 -2.53 14.07 11.31
CA GLY A 126 -3.53 12.98 11.32
C GLY A 126 -4.02 12.57 9.93
N ALA A 127 -4.21 13.51 8.99
CA ALA A 127 -4.65 13.16 7.65
C ALA A 127 -3.58 12.40 6.86
N GLY A 128 -2.30 12.69 7.13
CA GLY A 128 -1.17 11.93 6.57
C GLY A 128 -1.20 10.46 7.00
N TRP A 129 -1.50 10.18 8.28
CA TRP A 129 -1.61 8.81 8.77
C TRP A 129 -2.78 8.05 8.16
N ILE A 130 -3.92 8.71 7.96
CA ILE A 130 -5.07 8.09 7.26
C ILE A 130 -4.69 7.76 5.81
N GLY A 131 -3.94 8.65 5.13
CA GLY A 131 -3.45 8.39 3.78
C GLY A 131 -2.48 7.21 3.71
N ILE A 132 -1.57 7.07 4.67
CA ILE A 132 -0.68 5.91 4.79
C ILE A 132 -1.50 4.63 5.03
N GLY A 133 -2.50 4.68 5.90
CA GLY A 133 -3.42 3.55 6.13
C GLY A 133 -4.19 3.16 4.86
N ALA A 134 -4.72 4.13 4.12
CA ALA A 134 -5.41 3.89 2.85
C ALA A 134 -4.47 3.27 1.80
N PHE A 135 -3.22 3.73 1.74
CA PHE A 135 -2.20 3.11 0.90
C PHE A 135 -1.89 1.67 1.32
N ALA A 136 -1.78 1.40 2.62
CA ALA A 136 -1.57 0.03 3.11
C ALA A 136 -2.74 -0.90 2.75
N VAL A 137 -3.98 -0.42 2.87
CA VAL A 137 -5.19 -1.17 2.44
C VAL A 137 -5.18 -1.41 0.93
N LEU A 138 -4.77 -0.41 0.13
CA LEU A 138 -4.60 -0.58 -1.31
C LEU A 138 -3.54 -1.64 -1.63
N MET A 139 -2.39 -1.62 -0.96
CA MET A 139 -1.33 -2.62 -1.15
C MET A 139 -1.79 -4.01 -0.71
N PHE A 140 -2.53 -4.12 0.39
CA PHE A 140 -3.15 -5.38 0.81
C PHE A 140 -4.12 -5.89 -0.27
N THR A 141 -4.96 -5.02 -0.82
CA THR A 141 -5.89 -5.37 -1.90
C THR A 141 -5.15 -5.81 -3.16
N TYR A 142 -4.07 -5.12 -3.53
CA TYR A 142 -3.29 -5.47 -4.72
C TYR A 142 -2.47 -6.76 -4.56
N TYR A 143 -1.83 -6.96 -3.41
CA TYR A 143 -0.91 -8.07 -3.20
C TYR A 143 -1.53 -9.22 -2.43
N ALA A 144 -2.06 -8.96 -1.23
CA ALA A 144 -2.58 -10.03 -0.39
C ALA A 144 -3.83 -10.67 -1.00
N VAL A 145 -4.76 -9.87 -1.55
CA VAL A 145 -5.98 -10.46 -2.12
C VAL A 145 -5.70 -11.26 -3.37
N ASN A 146 -4.81 -10.78 -4.24
CA ASN A 146 -4.44 -11.49 -5.46
C ASN A 146 -3.53 -12.70 -5.24
N LEU A 147 -2.72 -12.72 -4.17
CA LEU A 147 -1.82 -13.84 -3.88
C LEU A 147 -2.45 -14.91 -2.97
N VAL A 148 -3.38 -14.52 -2.08
CA VAL A 148 -3.92 -15.41 -1.04
C VAL A 148 -5.30 -15.95 -1.41
N PHE A 149 -6.12 -15.17 -2.13
CA PHE A 149 -7.48 -15.58 -2.46
C PHE A 149 -7.61 -15.86 -3.96
N VAL A 150 -7.71 -17.15 -4.29
CA VAL A 150 -8.06 -17.61 -5.64
C VAL A 150 -9.52 -17.24 -5.91
N GLY A 151 -9.74 -16.08 -6.53
CA GLY A 151 -11.04 -15.73 -7.08
C GLY A 151 -11.31 -16.46 -8.40
N LEU A 152 -12.54 -16.39 -8.91
CA LEU A 152 -13.05 -16.94 -10.19
C LEU A 152 -12.25 -16.55 -11.48
N HIS A 153 -11.09 -15.90 -11.34
CA HIS A 153 -10.20 -15.45 -12.41
C HIS A 153 -8.85 -16.18 -12.45
N SER A 154 -8.75 -17.40 -11.88
CA SER A 154 -7.59 -18.25 -12.13
C SER A 154 -7.72 -18.89 -13.52
N TYR A 155 -7.46 -18.11 -14.57
CA TYR A 155 -7.34 -18.58 -15.95
C TYR A 155 -6.01 -18.12 -16.56
N ALA A 156 -4.93 -18.17 -15.79
CA ALA A 156 -3.57 -18.04 -16.31
C ALA A 156 -2.72 -19.25 -15.89
N GLY A 157 -3.26 -20.46 -16.12
CA GLY A 157 -2.52 -21.69 -16.39
C GLY A 157 -1.21 -21.95 -15.65
N LEU A 158 -1.17 -21.77 -14.33
CA LEU A 158 -0.11 -22.30 -13.50
C LEU A 158 -0.72 -23.36 -12.57
N SER A 159 -0.82 -24.57 -13.14
CA SER A 159 -0.91 -25.84 -12.43
C SER A 159 0.49 -26.41 -12.22
#